data_AF-A0A7Z9KV36-F1
#
_entry.id   AF-A0A7Z9KV36-F1
#
_cell.length_a   1.000
_cell.length_b   1.000
_cell.length_c   1.000
_cell.angle_alpha   90.00
_cell.angle_beta   90.00
_cell.angle_gamma   90.00
#
_symmetry.space_group_name_H-M   'P 1'
#
loop_
_entity.id
_entity.type
_entity.pdbx_description
1 polymer ?
#
loop_
_entity_poly.entity_id
_entity_poly.type
_entity_poly.pdbx_seq_one_letter_code
_entity_poly.pdbx_strand_id
1 'polypeptide(L)'
;MARRKAKRRSRRKTFSILNGLEALAYATILTEGVAGTSPWGFITGKSDLKGSFEGQFLQMTSGNGGGNGITEVTGAEEISLSDLATNPGTALTAMGMNFTNNLIPMALAGFATSISFKVGKRLLRAPISSVNRNIIRPALGAGVRL
;
A
#
# COMPACT_ATOMS: atom_id res chain seq x y z
N MET A 1 -0.03 52.92 17.08
CA MET A 1 -0.95 52.27 16.11
C MET A 1 -0.69 50.76 16.10
N ALA A 2 -1.66 49.93 16.51
CA ALA A 2 -1.51 48.47 16.51
C ALA A 2 -1.87 47.88 15.14
N ARG A 3 -0.92 47.16 14.49
CA ARG A 3 -1.17 46.46 13.21
C ARG A 3 -2.13 45.29 13.43
N ARG A 4 -3.33 45.34 12.85
CA ARG A 4 -4.28 44.21 12.87
C ARG A 4 -3.68 43.02 12.11
N LYS A 5 -3.58 41.84 12.75
CA LYS A 5 -3.14 40.60 12.09
C LYS A 5 -4.13 40.24 10.98
N ALA A 6 -3.62 40.04 9.75
CA ALA A 6 -4.44 39.60 8.63
C ALA A 6 -5.04 38.20 8.89
N LYS A 7 -6.35 38.06 8.70
CA LYS A 7 -7.06 36.77 8.82
C LYS A 7 -6.57 35.84 7.72
N ARG A 8 -5.88 34.75 8.08
CA ARG A 8 -5.41 33.73 7.12
C ARG A 8 -6.62 33.13 6.40
N ARG A 9 -6.71 33.29 5.08
CA ARG A 9 -7.75 32.61 4.27
C ARG A 9 -7.49 31.10 4.32
N SER A 10 -8.47 30.34 4.81
CA SER A 10 -8.43 28.88 4.75
C SER A 10 -8.39 28.43 3.29
N ARG A 11 -7.42 27.59 2.94
CA ARG A 11 -7.34 27.02 1.59
C ARG A 11 -8.44 25.98 1.46
N ARG A 12 -9.21 26.04 0.36
CA ARG A 12 -10.21 25.00 0.06
C ARG A 12 -9.50 23.64 -0.04
N LYS A 13 -10.10 22.61 0.56
CA LYS A 13 -9.61 21.23 0.41
C LYS A 13 -9.77 20.85 -1.06
N THR A 14 -8.66 20.56 -1.73
CA THR A 14 -8.63 20.17 -3.15
C THR A 14 -7.93 18.83 -3.26
N PHE A 15 -8.49 17.93 -4.07
CA PHE A 15 -7.85 16.64 -4.34
C PHE A 15 -6.70 16.86 -5.33
N SER A 16 -5.50 16.39 -4.97
CA SER A 16 -4.33 16.43 -5.85
C SER A 16 -4.14 15.04 -6.43
N ILE A 17 -4.26 14.92 -7.75
CA ILE A 17 -4.08 13.67 -8.47
C ILE A 17 -2.66 13.15 -8.27
N LEU A 18 -1.62 14.00 -8.27
CA LEU A 18 -0.26 13.53 -8.00
C LEU A 18 -0.08 13.01 -6.57
N ASN A 19 -0.71 13.65 -5.59
CA ASN A 19 -0.70 13.12 -4.22
C ASN A 19 -1.49 11.81 -4.12
N GLY A 20 -2.57 11.66 -4.91
CA GLY A 20 -3.30 10.40 -5.04
C GLY A 20 -2.44 9.29 -5.64
N LEU A 21 -1.68 9.59 -6.70
CA LEU A 21 -0.74 8.64 -7.31
C LEU A 21 0.40 8.25 -6.37
N GLU A 22 0.97 9.21 -5.63
CA GLU A 22 1.99 8.92 -4.61
C GLU A 22 1.41 8.04 -3.50
N ALA A 23 0.19 8.32 -3.04
CA ALA A 23 -0.50 7.50 -2.05
C ALA A 23 -0.82 6.10 -2.59
N LEU A 24 -1.20 5.96 -3.87
CA LEU A 24 -1.38 4.66 -4.51
C LEU A 24 -0.07 3.89 -4.60
N ALA A 25 1.04 4.55 -4.93
CA ALA A 25 2.35 3.90 -4.94
C ALA A 25 2.74 3.39 -3.55
N TYR A 26 2.52 4.18 -2.50
CA TYR A 26 2.72 3.70 -1.12
C TYR A 26 1.77 2.57 -0.75
N ALA A 27 0.50 2.65 -1.18
CA ALA A 27 -0.45 1.57 -0.97
C ALA A 27 0.02 0.28 -1.63
N THR A 28 0.48 0.34 -2.88
CA THR A 28 1.02 -0.82 -3.60
C THR A 28 2.22 -1.41 -2.89
N ILE A 29 3.19 -0.59 -2.49
CA ILE A 29 4.38 -1.05 -1.76
C ILE A 29 4.00 -1.76 -0.45
N LEU A 30 3.02 -1.21 0.29
CA LEU A 30 2.53 -1.80 1.53
C LEU A 30 1.76 -3.09 1.29
N THR A 31 0.84 -3.13 0.32
CA THR A 31 0.01 -4.31 0.08
C THR A 31 0.81 -5.44 -0.56
N GLU A 32 1.77 -5.14 -1.43
CA GLU A 32 2.68 -6.16 -1.97
C GLU A 32 3.60 -6.70 -0.86
N GLY A 33 4.16 -5.84 -0.01
CA GLY A 33 5.05 -6.27 1.07
C GLY A 33 4.35 -7.05 2.18
N VAL A 34 3.09 -6.72 2.48
CA VAL A 34 2.32 -7.31 3.59
C VAL A 34 1.40 -8.44 3.12
N ALA A 35 0.63 -8.19 2.08
CA ALA A 35 -0.41 -9.09 1.59
C ALA A 35 0.00 -9.80 0.29
N GLY A 36 1.19 -9.55 -0.25
CA GLY A 36 1.68 -10.19 -1.48
C GLY A 36 0.95 -9.79 -2.76
N THR A 37 -0.01 -8.86 -2.69
CA THR A 37 -0.88 -8.50 -3.81
C THR A 37 -1.06 -6.98 -3.95
N SER A 38 -1.59 -6.54 -5.09
CA SER A 38 -1.88 -5.13 -5.34
C SER A 38 -3.01 -4.61 -4.42
N PRO A 39 -3.17 -3.30 -4.20
CA PRO A 39 -4.25 -2.79 -3.35
C PRO A 39 -5.64 -3.17 -3.86
N TRP A 40 -5.78 -3.33 -5.17
CA TRP A 40 -7.02 -3.80 -5.79
C TRP A 40 -7.23 -5.30 -5.58
N GLY A 41 -6.16 -6.10 -5.73
CA GLY A 41 -6.18 -7.54 -5.42
C GLY A 41 -6.48 -7.80 -3.94
N PHE A 42 -5.95 -6.96 -3.05
CA PHE A 42 -6.25 -7.02 -1.62
C PHE A 42 -7.75 -6.79 -1.36
N ILE A 43 -8.37 -5.80 -2.03
CA ILE A 43 -9.77 -5.46 -1.78
C ILE A 43 -10.75 -6.43 -2.47
N THR A 44 -10.45 -6.85 -3.70
CA THR A 44 -11.36 -7.60 -4.57
C THR A 44 -11.01 -9.07 -4.75
N GLY A 45 -9.86 -9.48 -4.21
CA GLY A 45 -9.40 -10.86 -4.22
C GLY A 45 -10.46 -11.77 -3.61
N LYS A 46 -10.60 -12.94 -4.23
CA LYS A 46 -11.50 -13.99 -3.74
C LYS A 46 -10.78 -14.78 -2.66
N SER A 47 -11.56 -15.38 -1.76
CA SER A 47 -10.96 -16.09 -0.64
C SER A 47 -10.40 -17.41 -1.15
N ASP A 48 -9.08 -17.53 -1.12
CA ASP A 48 -8.33 -18.72 -1.50
C ASP A 48 -7.42 -19.22 -0.37
N LEU A 49 -7.35 -18.49 0.75
CA LEU A 49 -6.75 -18.97 2.00
C LEU A 49 -7.59 -20.13 2.55
N LYS A 50 -7.23 -21.33 2.10
CA LYS A 50 -7.62 -22.57 2.73
C LYS A 50 -6.86 -22.67 4.05
N GLY A 51 -7.47 -22.15 5.11
CA GLY A 51 -7.13 -22.50 6.48
C GLY A 51 -7.52 -23.95 6.73
N SER A 52 -6.82 -24.90 6.14
CA SER A 52 -6.96 -26.30 6.50
C SER A 52 -6.35 -26.48 7.89
N PHE A 53 -7.21 -26.40 8.91
CA PHE A 53 -7.18 -27.37 10.02
C PHE A 53 -7.50 -28.80 9.53
N GLU A 54 -7.61 -29.04 8.21
CA GLU A 54 -7.49 -30.36 7.61
C GLU A 54 -6.02 -30.81 7.65
N GLY A 55 -5.60 -31.31 8.81
CA GLY A 55 -4.87 -32.57 8.90
C GLY A 55 -3.68 -32.80 7.97
N GLN A 56 -2.76 -31.86 7.80
CA GLN A 56 -1.39 -32.24 7.46
C GLN A 56 -0.71 -32.71 8.75
N PHE A 57 -1.02 -33.96 9.12
CA PHE A 57 -0.21 -34.71 10.07
C PHE A 57 1.26 -34.59 9.63
N LEU A 58 2.12 -34.27 10.59
CA LEU A 58 3.57 -34.32 10.45
C LEU A 58 3.97 -35.60 9.70
N GLN A 59 4.49 -35.47 8.48
CA GLN A 59 5.46 -36.45 8.02
C GLN A 59 6.80 -36.07 8.67
N MET A 60 6.99 -36.55 9.90
CA MET A 60 8.32 -36.68 10.50
C MET A 60 9.15 -37.59 9.60
N THR A 61 9.79 -37.04 8.58
CA THR A 61 10.96 -37.69 7.99
C THR A 61 12.09 -37.53 9.01
N SER A 62 12.29 -38.59 9.78
CA SER A 62 13.43 -38.82 10.66
C SER A 62 14.74 -38.67 9.86
N GLY A 63 15.29 -37.46 9.82
CA GLY A 63 16.53 -37.12 9.14
C GLY A 63 17.24 -36.00 9.88
N ASN A 64 18.02 -36.38 10.90
CA ASN A 64 19.07 -35.63 11.58
C ASN A 64 19.37 -34.19 11.06
N GLY A 65 18.74 -33.17 11.65
CA GLY A 65 19.02 -31.75 11.40
C GLY A 65 17.92 -30.88 12.01
N GLY A 66 18.28 -29.98 12.94
CA GLY A 66 17.33 -29.23 13.77
C GLY A 66 16.23 -28.52 12.98
N GLY A 67 15.04 -29.11 12.98
CA GLY A 67 13.84 -28.55 12.38
C GLY A 67 13.20 -27.53 13.30
N ASN A 68 13.38 -26.25 13.01
CA ASN A 68 12.41 -25.24 13.41
C ASN A 68 11.08 -25.63 12.75
N GLY A 69 9.99 -25.76 13.52
CA GLY A 69 8.67 -25.98 12.97
C GLY A 69 8.27 -24.80 12.09
N ILE A 70 8.51 -24.90 10.79
CA ILE A 70 7.99 -23.97 9.80
C ILE A 70 6.56 -24.42 9.54
N THR A 71 5.60 -23.66 10.06
CA THR A 71 4.21 -23.75 9.62
C THR A 71 4.18 -23.38 8.13
N GLU A 72 4.22 -24.38 7.25
CA GLU A 72 4.06 -24.15 5.81
C GLU A 72 2.61 -23.76 5.54
N VAL A 73 2.38 -22.45 5.41
CA VAL A 73 1.09 -21.93 4.94
C VAL A 73 1.07 -22.09 3.42
N THR A 74 0.71 -23.28 2.93
CA THR A 74 0.55 -23.52 1.49
C THR A 74 -0.68 -22.76 0.98
N GLY A 75 -0.47 -21.79 0.07
CA GLY A 75 -1.50 -20.91 -0.49
C GLY A 75 -1.46 -19.45 -0.02
N ALA A 76 -0.48 -19.05 0.81
CA ALA A 76 -0.39 -17.70 1.38
C ALA A 76 0.58 -16.74 0.66
N GLU A 77 0.76 -16.91 -0.65
CA GLU A 77 1.53 -15.93 -1.44
C GLU A 77 0.75 -14.62 -1.55
N GLU A 78 -0.59 -14.68 -1.62
CA GLU A 78 -1.46 -13.51 -1.67
C GLU A 78 -2.52 -13.59 -0.56
N ILE A 79 -2.85 -12.46 0.05
CA ILE A 79 -3.84 -12.35 1.12
C ILE A 79 -4.84 -11.29 0.70
N SER A 80 -6.13 -11.63 0.66
CA SER A 80 -7.20 -10.66 0.36
C SER A 80 -8.01 -10.28 1.60
N LEU A 81 -8.83 -9.22 1.49
CA LEU A 81 -9.80 -8.84 2.51
C LEU A 81 -10.84 -9.93 2.76
N SER A 82 -11.14 -10.73 1.72
CA SER A 82 -12.07 -11.84 1.87
C SER A 82 -11.46 -12.95 2.73
N ASP A 83 -10.15 -13.18 2.66
CA ASP A 83 -9.44 -14.11 3.53
C ASP A 83 -9.29 -13.60 4.96
N LEU A 84 -9.08 -12.29 5.12
CA LEU A 84 -9.07 -11.66 6.43
C LEU A 84 -10.45 -11.76 7.10
N ALA A 85 -11.53 -11.74 6.31
CA ALA A 85 -12.89 -11.86 6.80
C ALA A 85 -13.27 -13.33 7.13
N THR A 86 -12.78 -14.30 6.38
CA THR A 86 -13.09 -15.73 6.59
C THR A 86 -12.18 -16.38 7.62
N ASN A 87 -10.87 -16.08 7.59
CA ASN A 87 -9.84 -16.69 8.42
C ASN A 87 -8.84 -15.64 8.97
N PRO A 88 -9.29 -14.74 9.88
CA PRO A 88 -8.49 -13.60 10.33
C PRO A 88 -7.19 -13.99 11.04
N GLY A 89 -7.20 -15.08 11.82
CA GLY A 89 -6.03 -15.52 12.60
C GLY A 89 -4.85 -15.91 11.70
N THR A 90 -5.08 -16.80 10.74
CA THR A 90 -4.05 -17.28 9.82
C THR A 90 -3.62 -16.20 8.83
N ALA A 91 -4.57 -15.39 8.35
CA ALA A 91 -4.28 -14.26 7.47
C ALA A 91 -3.38 -13.22 8.15
N LEU A 92 -3.69 -12.83 9.40
CA LEU A 92 -2.87 -11.85 10.14
C LEU A 92 -1.47 -12.38 10.46
N THR A 93 -1.34 -13.66 10.82
CA THR A 93 -0.02 -14.27 11.04
C THR A 93 0.81 -14.29 9.75
N ALA A 94 0.22 -14.70 8.63
CA ALA A 94 0.90 -14.70 7.34
C ALA A 94 1.29 -13.28 6.89
N MET A 95 0.39 -12.29 7.03
CA MET A 95 0.68 -10.87 6.78
C MET A 95 1.83 -10.36 7.67
N GLY A 96 1.86 -10.77 8.93
CA GLY A 96 2.92 -10.40 9.87
C GLY A 96 4.29 -10.92 9.45
N MET A 97 4.37 -12.19 9.04
CA MET A 97 5.62 -12.78 8.54
C MET A 97 6.08 -12.10 7.24
N ASN A 98 5.15 -11.86 6.31
CA ASN A 98 5.42 -11.16 5.05
C ASN A 98 5.94 -9.75 5.30
N PHE A 99 5.31 -9.01 6.22
CA PHE A 99 5.77 -7.69 6.63
C PHE A 99 7.21 -7.71 7.18
N THR A 100 7.54 -8.64 8.08
CA THR A 100 8.89 -8.71 8.65
C THR A 100 9.94 -9.09 7.61
N ASN A 101 9.59 -10.00 6.69
CA ASN A 101 10.49 -10.45 5.63
C ASN A 101 10.73 -9.36 4.56
N ASN A 102 9.71 -8.55 4.27
CA ASN A 102 9.77 -7.51 3.25
C ASN A 102 10.02 -6.10 3.81
N LEU A 103 10.23 -5.95 5.12
CA LEU A 103 10.37 -4.64 5.78
C LEU A 103 11.44 -3.75 5.11
N ILE A 104 12.63 -4.31 4.89
CA ILE A 104 13.78 -3.58 4.33
C ILE A 104 13.53 -3.17 2.88
N PRO A 105 13.19 -4.09 1.94
CA PRO A 105 12.93 -3.71 0.55
C PRO A 105 11.74 -2.73 0.44
N MET A 106 10.71 -2.91 1.26
CA MET A 106 9.55 -2.01 1.31
C MET A 106 9.93 -0.60 1.79
N ALA A 107 10.75 -0.49 2.83
CA ALA A 107 11.23 0.79 3.33
C ALA A 107 12.09 1.54 2.29
N LEU A 108 12.97 0.81 1.59
CA LEU A 108 13.78 1.38 0.50
C LEU A 108 12.92 1.82 -0.68
N ALA A 109 11.95 1.00 -1.10
CA ALA A 109 11.01 1.33 -2.16
C ALA A 109 10.16 2.55 -1.81
N GLY A 110 9.66 2.63 -0.58
CA GLY A 110 8.89 3.78 -0.07
C GLY A 110 9.75 5.05 -0.04
N PHE A 111 10.98 4.95 0.44
CA PHE A 111 11.92 6.07 0.45
C PHE A 111 12.25 6.55 -0.98
N ALA A 112 12.60 5.63 -1.88
CA ALA A 112 12.87 5.94 -3.28
C ALA A 112 11.66 6.59 -3.95
N THR A 113 10.46 6.07 -3.72
CA THR A 113 9.19 6.63 -4.21
C THR A 113 9.00 8.06 -3.73
N SER A 114 9.23 8.33 -2.43
CA SER A 114 9.10 9.67 -1.87
C SER A 114 10.05 10.68 -2.52
N ILE A 115 11.30 10.28 -2.77
CA ILE A 115 12.29 11.13 -3.45
C ILE A 115 11.87 11.36 -4.90
N SER A 116 11.51 10.30 -5.62
CA SER A 116 11.09 10.36 -7.02
C SER A 116 9.90 11.31 -7.21
N PHE A 117 8.86 11.21 -6.37
CA PHE A 117 7.72 12.12 -6.43
C PHE A 117 8.10 13.54 -6.02
N LYS A 118 8.96 13.74 -5.01
CA LYS A 118 9.39 15.07 -4.58
C LYS A 118 10.21 15.78 -5.66
N VAL A 119 11.17 15.09 -6.26
CA VAL A 119 11.99 15.61 -7.36
C VAL A 119 11.16 15.78 -8.62
N GLY A 120 10.37 14.78 -9.00
CA GLY A 120 9.49 14.81 -10.16
C GLY A 120 8.47 15.96 -10.10
N LYS A 121 7.80 16.17 -8.96
CA LYS A 121 6.89 17.32 -8.76
C LYS A 121 7.62 18.66 -8.92
N ARG A 122 8.87 18.74 -8.46
CA ARG A 122 9.67 19.96 -8.57
C ARG A 122 10.06 20.25 -10.01
N LEU A 123 10.49 19.24 -10.76
CA LEU A 123 10.86 19.35 -12.18
C LEU A 123 9.65 19.64 -13.06
N LEU A 124 8.52 18.98 -12.80
CA LEU A 124 7.30 19.09 -13.61
C LEU A 124 6.39 20.25 -13.19
N ARG A 125 6.84 21.16 -12.32
CA ARG A 125 6.00 22.24 -11.79
C ARG A 125 5.37 23.11 -12.90
N ALA A 126 6.14 23.45 -13.93
CA ALA A 126 5.68 24.26 -15.05
C ALA A 126 4.62 23.54 -15.92
N PRO A 127 4.87 22.32 -16.44
CA PRO A 127 3.87 21.60 -17.22
C PRO A 127 2.62 21.26 -16.37
N ILE A 128 2.79 20.85 -15.11
CA ILE A 128 1.67 20.61 -14.18
C ILE A 128 0.79 21.87 -14.04
N SER A 129 1.41 23.04 -13.89
CA SER A 129 0.68 24.31 -13.79
C SER A 129 -0.10 24.64 -15.07
N SER A 130 0.47 24.35 -16.24
CA SER A 130 -0.21 24.55 -17.53
C SER A 130 -1.44 23.65 -17.66
N VAL A 131 -1.29 22.34 -17.41
CA VAL A 131 -2.39 21.37 -17.44
C VAL A 131 -3.48 21.72 -16.43
N ASN A 132 -3.10 22.15 -15.22
CA ASN A 132 -4.09 22.54 -14.22
C ASN A 132 -4.94 23.74 -14.66
N ARG A 133 -4.32 24.72 -15.33
CA ARG A 133 -5.02 25.93 -15.80
C ARG A 133 -5.88 25.68 -17.02
N ASN A 134 -5.40 24.89 -17.98
CA ASN A 134 -6.02 24.75 -19.30
C ASN A 134 -6.94 23.52 -19.43
N ILE A 135 -6.73 22.48 -18.63
CA ILE A 135 -7.45 21.20 -18.76
C ILE A 135 -8.26 20.91 -17.49
N ILE A 136 -7.62 20.87 -16.33
CA ILE A 136 -8.27 20.33 -15.12
C ILE A 136 -9.28 21.28 -14.52
N ARG A 137 -8.92 22.55 -14.30
CA ARG A 137 -9.87 23.51 -13.72
C ARG A 137 -11.12 23.69 -14.60
N PRO A 138 -11.01 23.76 -15.95
CA PRO A 138 -12.18 23.81 -16.80
C PRO A 138 -13.01 22.52 -16.79
N ALA A 139 -12.38 21.34 -16.83
CA ALA A 139 -13.10 20.07 -16.98
C ALA A 139 -13.64 19.50 -15.65
N LEU A 140 -12.86 19.56 -14.58
CA LEU A 140 -13.14 18.91 -13.29
C LEU A 140 -13.45 19.92 -12.17
N GLY A 141 -13.42 21.21 -12.50
CA GLY A 141 -13.69 22.30 -11.58
C GLY A 141 -12.54 22.58 -10.60
N ALA A 142 -12.77 23.56 -9.72
CA ALA A 142 -11.76 24.03 -8.77
C ALA A 142 -11.46 23.05 -7.61
N GLY A 143 -12.18 21.92 -7.54
CA GLY A 143 -12.02 20.89 -6.51
C GLY A 143 -10.87 19.91 -6.77
N VAL A 144 -10.41 19.79 -8.02
CA VAL A 144 -9.36 18.85 -8.44
C VAL A 144 -8.17 19.63 -8.99
N ARG A 145 -6.96 19.12 -8.72
CA ARG A 145 -5.70 19.62 -9.29
C ARG A 145 -4.75 18.45 -9.53
N LEU A 146 -3.72 18.68 -10.33
CA LEU A 146 -2.53 17.84 -10.35
C LEU A 146 -1.71 18.09 -9.08
#